data_AF-A0A955MB98-F1
#
_entry.id   AF-A0A955MB98-F1
#
_cell.length_a   1.000
_cell.length_b   1.000
_cell.length_c   1.000
_cell.angle_alpha   90.00
_cell.angle_beta   90.00
_cell.angle_gamma   90.00
#
_symmetry.space_group_name_H-M   'P 1'
#
loop_
_entity.id
_entity.type
_entity.pdbx_description
1 polymer ?
#
loop_
_entity_poly.entity_id
_entity_poly.type
_entity_poly.pdbx_seq_one_letter_code
_entity_poly.pdbx_strand_id
1 'polypeptide(L)'
;MKTTDVFGVSNEQVKSYIEREAVDNKFSEGITRNKHIIIFGASKQGKTALTNKHLKENQYIRVNCSPQTDVIDIYKSILRQLDVEFQEERTEAVGGSVSAKLTLK
;
A
#
# COMPACT_ATOMS: atom_id res chain seq x y z
N MET A 1 2.47 -22.89 14.80
CA MET A 1 2.52 -22.31 13.43
C MET A 1 1.18 -22.58 12.78
N LYS A 2 0.46 -21.55 12.31
CA LYS A 2 -0.85 -21.76 11.67
C LYS A 2 -0.63 -22.01 10.17
N THR A 3 -1.46 -22.85 9.56
CA THR A 3 -1.40 -23.14 8.11
C THR A 3 -1.60 -21.87 7.27
N THR A 4 -2.40 -20.92 7.78
CA THR A 4 -2.63 -19.61 7.19
C THR A 4 -1.38 -18.75 7.06
N ASP A 5 -0.37 -18.95 7.93
CA ASP A 5 0.88 -18.17 7.88
C ASP A 5 1.79 -18.59 6.71
N VAL A 6 1.48 -19.73 6.10
CA VAL A 6 2.28 -20.39 5.05
C VAL A 6 1.54 -20.38 3.71
N PHE A 7 0.23 -20.68 3.75
CA PHE A 7 -0.61 -20.85 2.57
C PHE A 7 -1.71 -19.78 2.44
N GLY A 8 -1.77 -18.83 3.37
CA GLY A 8 -2.75 -17.75 3.34
C GLY A 8 -2.48 -16.74 2.24
N VAL A 9 -3.56 -16.10 1.80
CA VAL A 9 -3.51 -14.90 0.96
C VAL A 9 -3.61 -13.68 1.87
N SER A 10 -2.48 -13.24 2.43
CA SER A 10 -2.41 -12.00 3.21
C SER A 10 -1.35 -11.05 2.62
N ASN A 11 -1.43 -9.80 3.04
CA ASN A 11 -0.45 -8.77 2.71
C ASN A 11 0.76 -8.81 3.66
N GLU A 12 0.81 -9.75 4.60
CA GLU A 12 1.87 -9.90 5.59
C GLU A 12 3.05 -10.70 5.02
N GLN A 13 4.14 -10.77 5.78
CA GLN A 13 5.28 -11.59 5.41
C GLN A 13 4.91 -13.08 5.49
N VAL A 14 4.98 -13.77 4.34
CA VAL A 14 4.69 -15.20 4.26
C VAL A 14 5.88 -16.01 4.77
N LYS A 15 5.64 -16.99 5.65
CA LYS A 15 6.72 -17.80 6.26
C LYS A 15 7.39 -18.77 5.27
N SER A 16 6.76 -19.05 4.13
CA SER A 16 7.29 -19.90 3.05
C SER A 16 8.09 -19.13 2.00
N TYR A 17 8.51 -17.89 2.27
CA TYR A 17 9.32 -17.12 1.32
C TYR A 17 10.69 -17.78 1.10
N ILE A 18 10.98 -18.11 -0.16
CA ILE A 18 12.29 -18.60 -0.59
C ILE A 18 12.98 -17.48 -1.36
N GLU A 19 14.19 -17.14 -0.93
CA GLU A 19 14.99 -16.08 -1.54
C GLU A 19 15.41 -16.46 -2.96
N ARG A 20 15.30 -15.49 -3.88
CA ARG A 20 15.70 -15.64 -5.27
C ARG A 20 16.91 -14.76 -5.50
N GLU A 21 18.10 -15.32 -5.34
CA GLU A 21 19.38 -14.58 -5.33
C GLU A 21 19.47 -13.46 -6.39
N ALA A 22 19.15 -13.77 -7.65
CA ALA A 22 19.23 -12.80 -8.76
C ALA A 22 18.26 -11.60 -8.63
N VAL A 23 17.14 -11.75 -7.92
CA VAL A 23 16.09 -10.73 -7.75
C VAL A 23 16.29 -9.99 -6.42
N ASP A 24 16.46 -10.75 -5.34
CA ASP A 24 16.58 -10.25 -3.97
C ASP A 24 17.86 -9.39 -3.82
N ASN A 25 18.97 -9.80 -4.44
CA ASN A 25 20.22 -9.00 -4.45
C ASN A 25 20.05 -7.69 -5.22
N LYS A 26 19.42 -7.73 -6.40
CA LYS A 26 19.16 -6.52 -7.20
C LYS A 26 18.22 -5.54 -6.49
N PHE A 27 17.23 -6.06 -5.77
CA PHE A 27 16.32 -5.24 -4.99
C PHE A 27 17.05 -4.53 -3.84
N SER A 28 17.86 -5.27 -3.09
CA SER A 28 18.66 -4.72 -1.98
C SER A 28 19.70 -3.68 -2.46
N GLU A 29 20.37 -3.95 -3.58
CA GLU A 29 21.28 -3.01 -4.23
C GLU A 29 20.56 -1.76 -4.74
N GLY A 30 19.34 -1.92 -5.27
CA GLY A 30 18.52 -0.80 -5.72
C GLY A 30 18.13 0.15 -4.59
N ILE A 31 17.70 -0.40 -3.45
CA ILE A 31 17.27 0.38 -2.27
C ILE A 31 18.43 1.21 -1.73
N THR A 32 19.61 0.60 -1.57
CA THR A 32 20.80 1.28 -1.01
C THR A 32 21.31 2.42 -1.90
N ARG A 33 20.98 2.41 -3.19
CA ARG A 33 21.40 3.43 -4.17
C ARG A 33 20.41 4.59 -4.33
N ASN A 34 19.34 4.65 -3.52
CA ASN A 34 18.29 5.67 -3.62
C ASN A 34 17.74 5.83 -5.05
N LYS A 35 17.64 4.74 -5.80
CA LYS A 35 17.09 4.73 -7.16
C LYS A 35 15.58 4.48 -7.12
N HIS A 36 14.87 4.97 -8.14
CA HIS A 36 13.50 4.53 -8.37
C HIS A 36 13.49 3.08 -8.86
N ILE A 37 12.77 2.20 -8.16
CA ILE A 37 12.73 0.76 -8.44
C ILE A 37 11.34 0.38 -8.91
N ILE A 38 11.27 -0.33 -10.04
CA ILE A 38 10.02 -0.87 -10.57
C ILE A 38 10.08 -2.40 -10.47
N ILE A 39 9.18 -2.98 -9.68
CA ILE A 39 9.03 -4.44 -9.56
C ILE A 39 7.85 -4.87 -10.42
N PHE A 40 8.10 -5.65 -11.46
CA PHE A 40 7.07 -6.10 -12.40
C PHE A 40 7.03 -7.63 -12.50
N GLY A 41 5.93 -8.14 -13.07
CA GLY A 41 5.70 -9.57 -13.27
C GLY A 41 4.23 -9.94 -13.08
N ALA A 42 3.88 -11.17 -13.45
CA ALA A 42 2.51 -11.67 -13.39
C ALA A 42 1.92 -11.64 -11.95
N SER A 43 0.60 -11.77 -11.86
CA SER A 43 -0.09 -11.89 -10.58
C SER A 43 0.46 -13.09 -9.79
N LYS A 44 0.52 -12.96 -8.47
CA LYS A 44 1.00 -14.01 -7.54
C LYS A 44 2.48 -14.44 -7.66
N GLN A 45 3.31 -13.73 -8.42
CA GLN A 45 4.77 -13.99 -8.51
C GLN A 45 5.60 -13.52 -7.29
N GLY A 46 4.95 -13.13 -6.19
CA GLY A 46 5.65 -12.72 -4.96
C GLY A 46 6.28 -11.32 -5.01
N LYS A 47 5.69 -10.36 -5.74
CA LYS A 47 6.14 -8.95 -5.75
C LYS A 47 6.01 -8.29 -4.37
N THR A 48 4.83 -8.39 -3.77
CA THR A 48 4.56 -7.91 -2.41
C THR A 48 5.43 -8.65 -1.39
N ALA A 49 5.58 -9.97 -1.55
CA ALA A 49 6.40 -10.78 -0.64
C ALA A 49 7.89 -10.39 -0.67
N LEU A 50 8.45 -10.09 -1.86
CA LEU A 50 9.81 -9.56 -2.00
C LEU A 50 9.99 -8.25 -1.21
N THR A 51 9.01 -7.35 -1.35
CA THR A 51 9.04 -6.04 -0.67
C THR A 51 8.99 -6.21 0.84
N ASN A 52 8.01 -6.97 1.34
CA ASN A 52 7.82 -7.23 2.78
C ASN A 52 9.00 -7.97 3.43
N LYS A 53 9.70 -8.83 2.67
CA LYS A 53 10.85 -9.58 3.17
C LYS A 53 12.05 -8.67 3.45
N HIS A 54 12.24 -7.61 2.67
CA HIS A 54 13.42 -6.74 2.73
C HIS A 54 13.15 -5.39 3.38
N LEU A 55 11.90 -4.96 3.47
CA LEU A 55 11.49 -3.71 4.10
C LEU A 55 10.56 -4.00 5.27
N LYS A 56 10.89 -3.46 6.44
CA LYS A 56 10.02 -3.44 7.62
C LYS A 56 8.93 -2.39 7.42
N GLU A 57 7.78 -2.58 8.07
CA GLU A 57 6.63 -1.68 7.96
C GLU A 57 6.94 -0.22 8.31
N ASN A 58 7.92 0.03 9.18
CA ASN A 58 8.35 1.37 9.56
C ASN A 58 9.39 2.01 8.61
N GLN A 59 9.79 1.32 7.55
CA GLN A 59 10.79 1.81 6.59
C GLN A 59 10.18 2.41 5.33
N TYR A 60 8.85 2.29 5.14
CA TYR A 60 8.17 2.80 3.95
C TYR A 60 6.71 3.16 4.25
N ILE A 61 6.16 4.02 3.40
CA ILE A 61 4.74 4.35 3.37
C ILE A 61 4.11 3.53 2.25
N ARG A 62 3.04 2.80 2.54
CA ARG A 62 2.36 1.97 1.55
C ARG A 62 1.14 2.68 1.01
N VAL A 63 1.13 2.99 -0.28
CA VAL A 63 -0.06 3.49 -0.98
C VAL A 63 -0.50 2.45 -2.00
N ASN A 64 -1.72 1.94 -1.85
CA ASN A 64 -2.32 1.00 -2.80
C ASN A 64 -3.16 1.80 -3.80
N CYS A 65 -2.71 1.88 -5.05
CA CYS A 65 -3.46 2.56 -6.11
C CYS A 65 -4.43 1.59 -6.79
N SER A 66 -5.68 2.01 -6.90
CA SER A 66 -6.71 1.42 -7.77
C SER A 66 -6.89 2.28 -9.03
N PRO A 67 -7.60 1.80 -10.06
CA PRO A 67 -7.89 2.62 -11.25
C PRO A 67 -8.69 3.90 -10.95
N GLN A 68 -9.35 3.99 -9.80
CA GLN A 68 -10.12 5.15 -9.35
C GLN A 68 -9.33 6.06 -8.40
N THR A 69 -8.04 5.78 -8.16
CA THR A 69 -7.21 6.58 -7.25
C THR A 69 -6.75 7.85 -7.96
N ASP A 70 -7.16 9.00 -7.44
CA ASP A 70 -6.67 10.29 -7.90
C ASP A 70 -5.35 10.65 -7.21
N VAL A 71 -4.61 11.59 -7.81
CA VAL A 71 -3.34 12.07 -7.27
C VAL A 71 -3.52 12.63 -5.86
N ILE A 72 -4.65 13.30 -5.60
CA ILE A 72 -4.95 13.86 -4.28
C ILE A 72 -5.14 12.76 -3.22
N ASP A 73 -5.69 11.60 -3.59
CA ASP A 73 -5.88 10.48 -2.68
C ASP A 73 -4.55 9.87 -2.24
N ILE A 74 -3.55 9.86 -3.13
CA ILE A 74 -2.18 9.42 -2.82
C ILE A 74 -1.59 10.33 -1.74
N TYR A 75 -1.65 11.66 -1.92
CA TYR A 75 -1.14 12.60 -0.93
C TYR A 75 -1.89 12.50 0.40
N LYS A 76 -3.22 12.41 0.37
CA LYS A 76 -4.04 12.19 1.58
C LYS A 76 -3.64 10.90 2.30
N SER A 77 -3.38 9.82 1.57
CA SER A 77 -2.94 8.54 2.14
C SER A 77 -1.57 8.64 2.82
N ILE A 78 -0.63 9.36 2.20
CA ILE A 78 0.70 9.60 2.76
C ILE A 78 0.62 10.43 4.05
N LEU A 79 -0.11 11.55 4.02
CA LEU A 79 -0.25 12.44 5.18
C LEU A 79 -0.91 11.74 6.37
N ARG A 80 -1.97 10.95 6.13
CA ARG A 80 -2.62 10.14 7.18
C ARG A 80 -1.68 9.12 7.82
N GLN A 81 -0.82 8.47 7.03
CA GLN A 81 0.16 7.51 7.56
C GLN A 81 1.29 8.18 8.34
N LEU A 82 1.53 9.47 8.10
CA LEU A 82 2.48 10.30 8.83
C LEU A 82 1.88 11.01 10.05
N ASP A 83 0.61 10.73 10.38
CA ASP A 83 -0.13 11.37 11.48
C ASP A 83 -0.23 12.90 11.33
N VAL A 84 -0.29 13.38 10.09
CA VAL A 84 -0.45 14.81 9.76
C VAL A 84 -1.93 15.11 9.58
N GLU A 85 -2.48 15.94 10.47
CA GLU A 85 -3.83 16.49 10.31
C GLU A 85 -3.86 17.55 9.21
N PHE A 86 -4.87 17.48 8.35
CA PHE A 86 -5.13 18.48 7.33
C PHE A 86 -6.63 18.78 7.27
N GLN A 87 -6.97 20.05 7.06
CA GLN A 87 -8.36 20.48 6.87
C GLN A 87 -8.69 20.45 5.39
N GLU A 88 -9.76 19.74 5.04
CA GLU A 88 -10.33 19.83 3.70
C GLU A 88 -11.33 20.99 3.67
N GLU A 89 -10.97 22.10 3.02
CA GLU A 89 -11.95 23.14 2.71
C GLU A 89 -12.94 22.59 1.69
N ARG A 90 -14.12 22.21 2.17
CA ARG A 90 -15.22 21.80 1.32
C ARG A 90 -15.97 23.04 0.89
N THR A 91 -15.70 23.53 -0.32
CA THR A 91 -16.55 24.55 -0.94
C THR A 91 -17.88 23.90 -1.27
N GLU A 92 -18.88 24.07 -0.39
CA GLU A 92 -20.24 23.65 -0.70
C GLU A 92 -20.78 24.53 -1.82
N ALA A 93 -20.73 24.02 -3.05
CA ALA A 93 -21.60 24.52 -4.09
C ALA A 93 -23.04 24.18 -3.68
N VAL A 94 -23.79 25.19 -3.25
CA VAL A 94 -25.24 25.11 -2.97
C VAL A 94 -25.95 24.79 -4.28
N GLY A 95 -26.04 23.50 -4.61
CA GLY A 95 -26.80 22.93 -5.72
C GLY A 95 -27.69 21.83 -5.16
N GLY A 96 -28.94 22.18 -4.86
CA GLY A 96 -29.86 21.32 -4.12
C GLY A 96 -30.15 19.97 -4.78
N SER A 97 -29.95 18.90 -4.02
CA SER A 97 -30.88 17.76 -3.97
C SER A 97 -30.72 17.07 -2.61
N VAL A 98 -31.69 17.30 -1.73
CA VAL A 98 -31.77 16.68 -0.41
C VAL A 98 -32.14 15.21 -0.58
N SER A 99 -31.19 14.30 -0.28
CA SER A 99 -31.48 12.88 -0.06
C SER A 99 -31.27 12.58 1.43
N ALA A 100 -32.33 12.75 2.22
CA ALA A 100 -32.31 12.47 3.65
C ALA A 100 -32.18 10.95 3.90
N LYS A 101 -31.08 10.52 4.54
CA LYS A 101 -30.99 9.21 5.17
C LYS A 101 -31.25 9.38 6.66
N LEU A 102 -32.48 9.11 7.07
CA LEU A 102 -32.93 9.10 8.47
C LEU A 102 -32.40 7.82 9.14
N THR A 103 -31.57 7.94 10.18
CA THR A 103 -31.24 6.83 11.08
C THR A 103 -32.06 7.02 12.35
N LEU A 104 -33.11 6.20 12.51
CA LEU A 104 -33.86 6.09 13.76
C LEU A 104 -33.09 5.22 14.75
N LYS A 105 -33.16 5.64 16.00
CA LYS A 105 -32.41 5.20 17.19
C LYS A 105 -32.93 3.86 17.72
#